data_AF-A0A7S4E0D8-F1
#
_entry.id   AF-A0A7S4E0D8-F1
#
_cell.length_a   1.000
_cell.length_b   1.000
_cell.length_c   1.000
_cell.angle_alpha   90.00
_cell.angle_beta   90.00
_cell.angle_gamma   90.00
#
_symmetry.space_group_name_H-M   'P 1'
#
loop_
_entity.id
_entity.type
_entity.pdbx_description
1 polymer ?
#
loop_
_entity_poly.entity_id
_entity_poly.type
_entity_poly.pdbx_seq_one_letter_code
_entity_poly.pdbx_strand_id
1 'polypeptide(L)'
;KVLSPPSNVLFYRSIERACNSRYPGLRKRVVVLSLCSARVLLGLREAGSRFLGASLLTTLGRWIGSITLAINRPIWLRLLDLKGMLVHARGSGSLTTVVPFVVEVMKGCVESKVFRLPNPWVAAVLRCLNNRCQSQDADEELKFCAAVLFKTLRVNPTKDLKEVRKLR
;
A
#
# COMPACT_ATOMS: atom_id res chain seq x y z
N LYS A 1 -13.78 -19.68 -18.87
CA LYS A 1 -12.60 -19.19 -18.12
C LYS A 1 -12.69 -17.68 -18.06
N VAL A 2 -13.19 -17.11 -16.97
CA VAL A 2 -13.18 -15.65 -16.76
C VAL A 2 -11.71 -15.25 -16.75
N LEU A 3 -11.26 -14.57 -17.81
CA LEU A 3 -9.94 -13.97 -17.88
C LEU A 3 -9.85 -13.05 -16.67
N SER A 4 -9.02 -13.42 -15.69
CA SER A 4 -8.58 -12.47 -14.67
C SER A 4 -8.14 -11.21 -15.43
N PRO A 5 -8.65 -10.01 -15.09
CA PRO A 5 -8.27 -8.81 -15.81
C PRO A 5 -6.73 -8.77 -15.87
N PRO A 6 -6.14 -8.40 -17.02
CA PRO A 6 -4.68 -8.28 -17.12
C PRO A 6 -4.25 -7.45 -15.92
N SER A 7 -3.18 -7.86 -15.22
CA SER A 7 -2.73 -7.10 -14.06
C SER A 7 -2.67 -5.63 -14.48
N ASN A 8 -3.32 -4.73 -13.71
CA ASN A 8 -3.48 -3.32 -14.07
C ASN A 8 -2.15 -2.67 -14.51
N VAL A 9 -1.04 -3.26 -14.09
CA VAL A 9 0.35 -2.98 -14.51
C VAL A 9 0.57 -3.08 -16.02
N LEU A 10 0.12 -4.14 -16.71
CA LEU A 10 0.33 -4.31 -18.16
C LEU A 10 -0.45 -3.27 -18.96
N PHE A 11 -1.70 -3.04 -18.56
CA PHE A 11 -2.54 -2.01 -19.15
C PHE A 11 -1.92 -0.62 -18.96
N TYR A 12 -1.49 -0.30 -17.73
CA TYR A 12 -0.82 0.97 -17.44
C TYR A 12 0.47 1.14 -18.23
N ARG A 13 1.33 0.11 -18.31
CA ARG A 13 2.55 0.17 -19.12
C ARG A 13 2.27 0.42 -20.59
N SER A 14 1.17 -0.14 -21.12
CA SER A 14 0.75 0.09 -22.50
C SER A 14 0.37 1.55 -22.74
N ILE A 15 -0.49 2.10 -21.87
CA ILE A 15 -0.88 3.52 -21.91
C ILE A 15 0.33 4.42 -21.72
N GLU A 16 1.19 4.12 -20.75
CA GLU A 16 2.38 4.91 -20.49
C GLU A 16 3.28 4.95 -21.72
N ARG A 17 3.55 3.81 -22.35
CA ARG A 17 4.35 3.76 -23.59
C ARG A 17 3.71 4.57 -24.72
N ALA A 18 2.39 4.43 -24.91
CA ALA A 18 1.68 5.15 -25.95
C ALA A 18 1.66 6.67 -25.74
N CYS A 19 1.55 7.12 -24.48
CA CYS A 19 1.43 8.54 -24.16
C CYS A 19 2.76 9.24 -23.88
N ASN A 20 3.83 8.51 -23.54
CA ASN A 20 5.10 9.14 -23.11
C ASN A 20 5.81 9.90 -24.24
N SER A 21 5.60 9.54 -25.51
CA SER A 21 6.11 10.30 -26.65
C SER A 21 5.43 11.67 -26.79
N ARG A 22 4.13 11.74 -26.49
CA ARG A 22 3.31 12.95 -26.65
C ARG A 22 3.29 13.83 -25.41
N TYR A 23 3.46 13.25 -24.23
CA TYR A 23 3.40 13.95 -22.94
C TYR A 23 4.58 13.54 -22.05
N PRO A 24 5.78 14.09 -22.27
CA PRO A 24 6.93 13.80 -21.43
C PRO A 24 6.62 14.19 -19.98
N GLY A 25 6.86 13.25 -19.06
CA GLY A 25 6.61 13.47 -17.64
C GLY A 25 5.17 13.22 -17.16
N LEU A 26 4.25 12.80 -18.04
CA LEU A 26 2.88 12.40 -17.66
C LEU A 26 2.90 11.37 -16.52
N ARG A 27 3.76 10.33 -16.62
CA ARG A 27 3.91 9.33 -15.56
C ARG A 27 4.16 9.97 -14.18
N LYS A 28 5.14 10.89 -14.10
CA LYS A 28 5.50 11.56 -12.84
C LYS A 28 4.29 12.30 -12.27
N ARG A 29 3.54 13.02 -13.12
CA ARG A 29 2.33 13.75 -12.72
C ARG A 29 1.23 12.80 -12.23
N VAL A 30 0.97 11.71 -12.96
CA VAL A 30 -0.04 10.70 -12.58
C VAL A 30 0.27 10.08 -11.22
N VAL A 31 1.53 9.72 -10.96
CA VAL A 31 1.96 9.20 -9.65
C VAL A 31 1.75 10.24 -8.56
N VAL A 32 2.24 11.47 -8.75
CA VAL A 32 2.10 12.54 -7.75
C VAL A 32 0.63 12.82 -7.44
N LEU A 33 -0.21 12.97 -8.46
CA LEU A 33 -1.64 13.18 -8.29
C LEU A 33 -2.30 12.02 -7.55
N SER A 34 -1.98 10.77 -7.89
CA SER A 34 -2.53 9.59 -7.22
C SER A 34 -2.18 9.56 -5.72
N LEU A 35 -0.93 9.90 -5.38
CA LEU A 35 -0.47 9.96 -3.98
C LEU A 35 -1.12 11.12 -3.22
N CYS A 36 -1.25 12.29 -3.84
CA CYS A 36 -1.92 13.45 -3.24
C CYS A 36 -3.42 13.17 -3.01
N SER A 37 -4.12 12.57 -3.97
CA SER A 37 -5.53 12.18 -3.82
C SER A 37 -5.72 11.21 -2.66
N ALA A 38 -4.82 10.24 -2.49
CA ALA A 38 -4.90 9.32 -1.35
C ALA A 38 -4.81 10.06 -0.02
N ARG A 39 -3.87 11.01 0.11
CA ARG A 39 -3.75 11.85 1.31
C ARG A 39 -5.00 12.65 1.59
N VAL A 40 -5.57 13.29 0.57
CA VAL A 40 -6.79 14.08 0.72
C VAL A 40 -7.94 13.19 1.19
N LEU A 41 -8.14 12.02 0.58
CA LEU A 41 -9.19 11.08 0.99
C LEU A 41 -9.00 10.53 2.41
N LEU A 42 -7.74 10.34 2.83
CA LEU A 42 -7.41 9.94 4.20
C LEU A 42 -7.68 11.05 5.21
N GLY A 43 -7.45 12.32 4.85
CA GLY A 43 -7.72 13.48 5.71
C GLY A 43 -9.19 13.90 5.77
N LEU A 44 -9.93 13.76 4.66
CA LEU A 44 -11.36 14.12 4.58
C LEU A 44 -12.29 13.17 5.38
N ARG A 45 -11.80 11.99 5.80
CA ARG A 45 -12.64 10.97 6.43
C ARG A 45 -12.97 11.25 7.89
N GLU A 46 -12.40 12.29 8.50
CA GLU A 46 -12.91 12.83 9.76
C GLU A 46 -14.33 13.43 9.61
N ALA A 47 -14.83 13.65 8.38
CA ALA A 47 -16.10 14.34 8.11
C ALA A 47 -17.32 13.45 7.74
N GLY A 48 -17.31 12.14 7.99
CA GLY A 48 -18.58 11.38 8.17
C GLY A 48 -19.17 10.55 7.01
N SER A 49 -18.58 10.49 5.81
CA SER A 49 -19.05 9.56 4.74
C SER A 49 -18.23 8.26 4.71
N ARG A 50 -18.78 7.18 5.29
CA ARG A 50 -18.00 6.00 5.72
C ARG A 50 -17.83 4.91 4.64
N PHE A 51 -18.85 4.66 3.81
CA PHE A 51 -18.91 3.48 2.93
C PHE A 51 -18.23 3.67 1.57
N LEU A 52 -18.51 4.77 0.86
CA LEU A 52 -17.89 5.06 -0.44
C LEU A 52 -16.40 5.39 -0.32
N GLY A 53 -15.98 5.96 0.82
CA GLY A 53 -14.59 6.30 1.08
C GLY A 53 -13.68 5.08 1.22
N ALA A 54 -14.16 3.98 1.80
CA ALA A 54 -13.34 2.78 2.02
C ALA A 54 -13.03 2.01 0.72
N SER A 55 -14.04 1.81 -0.13
CA SER A 55 -13.89 1.11 -1.42
C SER A 55 -13.06 1.91 -2.43
N LEU A 56 -13.25 3.23 -2.46
CA LEU A 56 -12.43 4.12 -3.29
C LEU A 56 -10.97 4.12 -2.83
N LEU A 57 -10.73 4.22 -1.52
CA LEU A 57 -9.38 4.25 -0.98
C LEU A 57 -8.62 2.94 -1.23
N THR A 58 -9.27 1.78 -1.05
CA THR A 58 -8.66 0.48 -1.37
C THR A 58 -8.35 0.33 -2.85
N THR A 59 -9.25 0.79 -3.73
CA THR A 59 -9.02 0.85 -5.18
C THR A 59 -7.82 1.73 -5.53
N LEU A 60 -7.72 2.89 -4.88
CA LEU A 60 -6.60 3.82 -5.06
C LEU A 60 -5.29 3.24 -4.53
N GLY A 61 -5.32 2.51 -3.40
CA GLY A 61 -4.17 1.80 -2.87
C GLY A 61 -3.62 0.77 -3.85
N ARG A 62 -4.52 -0.05 -4.44
CA ARG A 62 -4.16 -1.02 -5.48
C ARG A 62 -3.57 -0.35 -6.72
N TRP A 63 -4.15 0.77 -7.14
CA TRP A 63 -3.64 1.58 -8.25
C TRP A 63 -2.22 2.09 -7.95
N ILE A 64 -2.02 2.73 -6.79
CA ILE A 64 -0.70 3.23 -6.36
C ILE A 64 0.33 2.09 -6.35
N GLY A 65 0.02 0.95 -5.74
CA GLY A 65 0.93 -0.21 -5.72
C GLY A 65 1.31 -0.69 -7.12
N SER A 66 0.36 -0.66 -8.06
CA SER A 66 0.56 -1.09 -9.46
C SER A 66 1.44 -0.13 -10.27
N ILE A 67 1.27 1.18 -10.08
CA ILE A 67 2.03 2.21 -10.81
C ILE A 67 3.33 2.63 -10.11
N THR A 68 3.62 2.08 -8.93
CA THR A 68 4.86 2.34 -8.19
C THR A 68 5.64 1.06 -7.89
N LEU A 69 5.27 0.33 -6.85
CA LEU A 69 6.02 -0.81 -6.31
C LEU A 69 6.16 -1.95 -7.32
N ALA A 70 5.08 -2.29 -8.03
CA ALA A 70 5.05 -3.36 -9.03
C ALA A 70 5.97 -3.09 -10.23
N ILE A 71 6.36 -1.84 -10.44
CA ILE A 71 7.29 -1.43 -11.50
C ILE A 71 8.63 -0.93 -10.94
N ASN A 72 8.99 -1.34 -9.72
CA ASN A 72 10.25 -1.00 -9.04
C ASN A 72 10.46 0.52 -8.87
N ARG A 73 9.40 1.30 -8.66
CA ARG A 73 9.48 2.73 -8.34
C ARG A 73 9.12 3.00 -6.88
N PRO A 74 9.89 3.87 -6.18
CA PRO A 74 9.62 4.17 -4.78
C PRO A 74 8.38 5.05 -4.63
N ILE A 75 7.70 4.86 -3.49
CA ILE A 75 6.71 5.81 -2.99
C ILE A 75 7.47 6.85 -2.17
N TRP A 76 7.30 8.12 -2.51
CA TRP A 76 7.99 9.21 -1.82
C TRP A 76 7.37 9.44 -0.44
N LEU A 77 8.17 9.30 0.62
CA LEU A 77 7.73 9.50 2.01
C LEU A 77 7.03 10.85 2.21
N ARG A 78 7.55 11.91 1.59
CA ARG A 78 6.98 13.26 1.64
C ARG A 78 5.57 13.35 1.04
N LEU A 79 5.17 12.42 0.18
CA LEU A 79 3.86 12.37 -0.47
C LEU A 79 2.94 11.31 0.14
N LEU A 80 3.48 10.20 0.65
CA LEU A 80 2.68 9.16 1.30
C LEU A 80 3.57 8.35 2.25
N ASP A 81 3.32 8.49 3.56
CA ASP A 81 4.04 7.75 4.61
C ASP A 81 3.20 6.59 5.12
N LEU A 82 3.32 5.43 4.48
CA LEU A 82 2.57 4.22 4.87
C LEU A 82 2.86 3.80 6.32
N LYS A 83 4.13 3.93 6.75
CA LYS A 83 4.54 3.55 8.11
C LYS A 83 3.96 4.53 9.11
N GLY A 84 4.14 5.83 8.88
CA GLY A 84 3.59 6.89 9.72
C GLY A 84 2.07 6.76 9.85
N MET A 85 1.36 6.49 8.74
CA MET A 85 -0.09 6.27 8.78
C MET A 85 -0.49 5.13 9.73
N LEU A 86 0.19 3.97 9.65
CA LEU A 86 -0.07 2.86 10.57
C LEU A 86 0.25 3.22 12.03
N VAL A 87 1.28 4.05 12.26
CA VAL A 87 1.69 4.48 13.59
C VAL A 87 0.72 5.50 14.20
N HIS A 88 0.23 6.44 13.39
CA HIS A 88 -0.61 7.55 13.81
C HIS A 88 -2.11 7.20 13.83
N ALA A 89 -2.55 6.14 13.14
CA ALA A 89 -3.91 5.64 13.24
C ALA A 89 -4.23 5.24 14.69
N ARG A 90 -5.14 6.00 15.33
CA ARG A 90 -5.64 5.77 16.69
C ARG A 90 -7.12 5.38 16.63
N GLY A 91 -7.49 4.33 17.37
CA GLY A 91 -8.85 3.80 17.42
C GLY A 91 -9.22 2.89 16.23
N SER A 92 -10.21 2.01 16.46
CA SER A 92 -10.67 1.00 15.47
C SER A 92 -11.14 1.63 14.15
N GLY A 93 -11.87 2.75 14.18
CA GLY A 93 -12.37 3.42 12.97
C GLY A 93 -11.29 3.94 12.01
N SER A 94 -10.12 4.35 12.53
CA SER A 94 -8.99 4.76 11.71
C SER A 94 -8.25 3.55 11.13
N LEU A 95 -8.03 2.51 11.95
CA LEU A 95 -7.35 1.29 11.55
C LEU A 95 -8.10 0.51 10.45
N THR A 96 -9.42 0.42 10.54
CA THR A 96 -10.31 -0.17 9.52
C THR A 96 -10.21 0.53 8.16
N THR A 97 -9.64 1.72 8.11
CA THR A 97 -9.38 2.46 6.86
C THR A 97 -7.95 2.26 6.38
N VAL A 98 -7.00 2.51 7.28
CA VAL A 98 -5.58 2.60 6.97
C VAL A 98 -5.01 1.23 6.66
N VAL A 99 -5.40 0.20 7.40
CA VAL A 99 -4.87 -1.17 7.23
C VAL A 99 -5.24 -1.72 5.84
N PRO A 100 -6.52 -1.74 5.40
CA PRO A 100 -6.85 -2.21 4.05
C PRO A 100 -6.16 -1.41 2.95
N PHE A 101 -6.04 -0.09 3.10
CA PHE A 101 -5.32 0.75 2.15
C PHE A 101 -3.85 0.36 2.03
N VAL A 102 -3.14 0.27 3.16
CA VAL A 102 -1.70 -0.09 3.16
C VAL A 102 -1.51 -1.51 2.63
N VAL A 103 -2.41 -2.45 2.97
CA VAL A 103 -2.40 -3.81 2.43
C VAL A 103 -2.49 -3.80 0.90
N GLU A 104 -3.44 -3.06 0.33
CA GLU A 104 -3.61 -2.99 -1.13
C GLU A 104 -2.41 -2.33 -1.83
N VAL A 105 -1.78 -1.31 -1.22
CA VAL A 105 -0.53 -0.75 -1.75
C VAL A 105 0.59 -1.78 -1.74
N MET A 106 0.78 -2.46 -0.60
CA MET A 106 1.87 -3.42 -0.39
C MET A 106 1.73 -4.69 -1.24
N LYS A 107 0.53 -5.04 -1.73
CA LYS A 107 0.34 -6.10 -2.74
C LYS A 107 1.13 -5.83 -4.04
N GLY A 108 1.44 -4.56 -4.34
CA GLY A 108 2.32 -4.21 -5.46
C GLY A 108 3.74 -4.76 -5.34
N CYS A 109 4.19 -5.14 -4.14
CA CYS A 109 5.49 -5.77 -3.92
C CYS A 109 5.63 -7.14 -4.58
N VAL A 110 4.53 -7.84 -4.87
CA VAL A 110 4.54 -9.20 -5.48
C VAL A 110 5.28 -9.22 -6.81
N GLU A 111 5.00 -8.23 -7.66
CA GLU A 111 5.61 -8.08 -8.99
C GLU A 111 7.00 -7.41 -8.94
N SER A 112 7.41 -6.94 -7.76
CA SER A 112 8.61 -6.14 -7.58
C SER A 112 9.85 -7.00 -7.41
N LYS A 113 10.92 -6.63 -8.12
CA LYS A 113 12.26 -7.19 -7.90
C LYS A 113 13.03 -6.46 -6.79
N VAL A 114 12.66 -5.19 -6.53
CA VAL A 114 13.34 -4.28 -5.59
C VAL A 114 12.61 -4.20 -4.25
N PHE A 115 11.28 -4.14 -4.26
CA PHE A 115 10.46 -4.00 -3.04
C PHE A 115 10.02 -5.35 -2.50
N ARG A 116 11.00 -6.17 -2.13
CA ARG A 116 10.83 -7.46 -1.45
C ARG A 116 11.89 -7.58 -0.36
N LEU A 117 11.69 -8.45 0.63
CA LEU A 117 12.75 -8.71 1.62
C LEU A 117 14.05 -9.13 0.91
N PRO A 118 15.23 -8.71 1.40
CA PRO A 118 15.51 -8.01 2.66
C PRO A 118 15.42 -6.46 2.62
N ASN A 119 14.63 -5.87 1.72
CA ASN A 119 14.46 -4.40 1.64
C ASN A 119 14.03 -3.78 2.99
N PRO A 120 14.82 -2.84 3.57
CA PRO A 120 14.54 -2.28 4.89
C PRO A 120 13.24 -1.50 4.99
N TRP A 121 12.86 -0.79 3.92
CA TRP A 121 11.61 -0.01 3.89
C TRP A 121 10.40 -0.94 3.90
N VAL A 122 10.43 -2.01 3.09
CA VAL A 122 9.38 -3.05 3.07
C VAL A 122 9.28 -3.71 4.44
N ALA A 123 10.40 -4.13 5.03
CA ALA A 123 10.42 -4.74 6.35
C ALA A 123 9.85 -3.81 7.43
N ALA A 124 10.15 -2.51 7.38
CA ALA A 124 9.64 -1.53 8.32
C ALA A 124 8.11 -1.37 8.23
N VAL A 125 7.56 -1.26 7.02
CA VAL A 125 6.10 -1.16 6.81
C VAL A 125 5.39 -2.44 7.25
N LEU A 126 5.90 -3.61 6.84
CA LEU A 126 5.32 -4.91 7.19
C LEU A 126 5.35 -5.19 8.70
N ARG A 127 6.44 -4.80 9.39
CA ARG A 127 6.53 -4.93 10.84
C ARG A 127 5.51 -4.03 11.55
N CYS A 128 5.41 -2.76 11.13
CA CYS A 128 4.41 -1.86 11.68
C CYS A 128 2.99 -2.38 11.44
N LEU A 129 2.71 -2.92 10.25
CA LEU A 129 1.41 -3.53 9.94
C LEU A 129 1.12 -4.72 10.86
N ASN A 130 2.08 -5.64 11.01
CA ASN A 130 1.91 -6.78 11.90
C ASN A 130 1.64 -6.34 13.35
N ASN A 131 2.43 -5.41 13.88
CA ASN A 131 2.27 -4.93 15.25
C ASN A 131 0.89 -4.29 15.49
N ARG A 132 0.33 -3.60 14.47
CA ARG A 132 -0.99 -2.98 14.56
C ARG A 132 -2.13 -3.98 14.44
N CYS A 133 -1.96 -5.07 13.71
CA CYS A 133 -2.97 -6.13 13.63
C CYS A 133 -2.93 -7.08 14.84
N GLN A 134 -1.80 -7.17 15.55
CA GLN A 134 -1.66 -8.02 16.75
C GLN A 134 -2.00 -7.30 18.06
N SER A 135 -2.32 -6.00 18.03
CA SER A 135 -2.78 -5.30 19.24
C SER A 135 -4.14 -5.81 19.70
N GLN A 136 -4.39 -5.75 21.01
CA GLN A 136 -5.65 -6.21 21.61
C GLN A 136 -6.89 -5.51 21.05
N ASP A 137 -6.73 -4.27 20.57
CA ASP A 137 -7.81 -3.45 19.99
C ASP A 137 -8.11 -3.74 18.51
N ALA A 138 -7.43 -4.70 17.88
CA ALA A 138 -7.56 -4.96 16.45
C ALA A 138 -8.68 -5.96 16.13
N ASP A 139 -9.61 -5.51 15.29
CA ASP A 139 -10.69 -6.33 14.74
C ASP A 139 -10.14 -7.52 13.94
N GLU A 140 -10.83 -8.67 14.00
CA GLU A 140 -10.43 -9.91 13.31
C GLU A 140 -10.32 -9.73 11.79
N GLU A 141 -11.12 -8.84 11.21
CA GLU A 141 -11.04 -8.48 9.79
C GLU A 141 -9.65 -7.91 9.42
N LEU A 142 -9.06 -7.08 10.29
CA LEU A 142 -7.74 -6.47 10.06
C LEU A 142 -6.63 -7.51 10.13
N LYS A 143 -6.73 -8.46 11.06
CA LYS A 143 -5.82 -9.60 11.18
C LYS A 143 -5.86 -10.46 9.91
N PHE A 144 -7.07 -10.75 9.43
CA PHE A 144 -7.27 -11.50 8.20
C PHE A 144 -6.67 -10.78 6.98
N CYS A 145 -6.92 -9.48 6.82
CA CYS A 145 -6.34 -8.69 5.72
C CYS A 145 -4.81 -8.75 5.71
N ALA A 146 -4.17 -8.59 6.87
CA ALA A 146 -2.71 -8.68 6.98
C ALA A 146 -2.20 -10.10 6.71
N ALA A 147 -2.88 -11.13 7.21
CA ALA A 147 -2.52 -12.53 6.97
C ALA A 147 -2.53 -12.88 5.47
N VAL A 148 -3.55 -12.41 4.74
CA VAL A 148 -3.64 -12.56 3.27
C VAL A 148 -2.44 -11.90 2.58
N LEU A 149 -2.05 -10.69 3.00
CA LEU A 149 -0.87 -10.01 2.46
C LEU A 149 0.41 -10.82 2.70
N PHE A 150 0.66 -11.25 3.94
CA PHE A 150 1.86 -12.03 4.28
C PHE A 150 1.96 -13.32 3.47
N LYS A 151 0.83 -14.01 3.29
CA LYS A 151 0.75 -15.20 2.42
C LYS A 151 1.06 -14.87 0.97
N THR A 152 0.53 -13.75 0.45
CA THR A 152 0.76 -13.32 -0.93
C THR A 152 2.23 -12.96 -1.16
N LEU A 153 2.87 -12.30 -0.19
CA LEU A 153 4.28 -11.92 -0.25
C LEU A 153 5.24 -13.07 0.11
N ARG A 154 4.72 -14.22 0.55
CA ARG A 154 5.50 -15.36 1.07
C ARG A 154 6.44 -14.95 2.22
N VAL A 155 5.96 -14.07 3.10
CA VAL A 155 6.70 -13.58 4.27
C VAL A 155 6.12 -14.19 5.53
N ASN A 156 6.98 -14.75 6.38
CA ASN A 156 6.63 -15.18 7.71
C ASN A 156 6.87 -14.04 8.73
N PRO A 157 5.82 -13.47 9.34
CA PRO A 157 5.98 -12.31 10.21
C PRO A 157 6.81 -12.58 11.48
N THR A 158 6.85 -13.81 12.00
CA THR A 158 7.61 -14.13 13.22
C THR A 158 9.08 -14.43 12.93
N LYS A 159 9.38 -15.00 11.77
CA LYS A 159 10.76 -15.37 11.38
C LYS A 159 11.48 -14.27 10.62
N ASP A 160 10.80 -13.60 9.70
CA ASP A 160 11.43 -12.73 8.70
C ASP A 160 11.42 -11.26 9.09
N LEU A 161 10.51 -10.85 9.99
CA LEU A 161 10.37 -9.45 10.43
C LEU A 161 11.01 -9.17 11.80
N LYS A 162 11.99 -9.99 12.22
CA LYS A 162 12.71 -9.82 13.50
C LYS A 162 13.18 -8.37 13.70
N GLU A 163 13.14 -7.92 14.94
CA GLU A 163 13.64 -6.61 15.34
C GLU A 163 15.09 -6.46 14.88
N VAL A 164 15.37 -5.40 14.11
CA VAL A 164 16.75 -4.95 13.92
C VAL A 164 17.12 -4.35 15.27
N ARG A 165 17.92 -5.07 16.07
CA ARG A 165 18.47 -4.56 17.33
C ARG A 165 18.98 -3.15 17.05
N LYS A 166 18.44 -2.14 17.75
CA LYS A 166 18.92 -0.76 17.64
C LYS A 166 20.42 -0.81 17.86
N LEU A 167 21.20 -0.53 16.82
CA LEU A 167 22.61 -0.19 16.97
C LEU A 167 22.58 1.08 17.82
N ARG A 168 22.85 0.92 19.12
CA ARG A 168 23.07 2.02 20.04
C ARG A 168 24.45 2.59 19.77
#